data_AF-A0AAX7U438-F1
#
_entry.id   AF-A0AAX7U438-F1
#
_cell.length_a   1.000
_cell.length_b   1.000
_cell.length_c   1.000
_cell.angle_alpha   90.00
_cell.angle_beta   90.00
_cell.angle_gamma   90.00
#
_symmetry.space_group_name_H-M   'P 1'
#
loop_
_entity.id
_entity.type
_entity.pdbx_description
1 polymer ?
#
loop_
_entity_poly.entity_id
_entity_poly.type
_entity_poly.pdbx_seq_one_letter_code
_entity_poly.pdbx_strand_id
1 'polypeptide(L)'
;MVVDFRRTRGDHSPLSINGSSVEIVDSTKFLGVHLEKDLGWSLNTSSLHKKAQQRLFFLRRLRKARLPPPILTTFYRGTIESILSGCITVWFGSCAISDRKTLQRIVGTAEKIIGVSLPSIEEIYTTRCIRKATSIVADRTHPSHTLFTLLPSGKRYRSIRARTSRLCNSFFPQAIRLLSKKGLTDKHAHTHIH
;
A
#
# COMPACT_ATOMS: atom_id res chain seq x y z
N MET A 1 15.10 -4.43 14.41
CA MET A 1 15.31 -4.72 12.97
C MET A 1 16.61 -4.06 12.56
N VAL A 2 17.53 -4.81 11.97
CA VAL A 2 18.78 -4.28 11.41
C VAL A 2 18.61 -4.23 9.90
N VAL A 3 18.95 -3.11 9.28
CA VAL A 3 18.95 -2.96 7.82
C VAL A 3 20.38 -2.73 7.38
N ASP A 4 20.92 -3.68 6.61
CA ASP A 4 22.28 -3.57 6.08
C ASP A 4 22.26 -2.97 4.68
N PHE A 5 23.01 -1.88 4.49
CA PHE A 5 23.16 -1.16 3.23
C PHE A 5 24.47 -1.49 2.50
N ARG A 6 25.29 -2.40 3.02
CA ARG A 6 26.54 -2.85 2.40
C ARG A 6 26.25 -3.46 1.02
N ARG A 7 27.10 -3.14 0.04
CA ARG A 7 26.99 -3.65 -1.34
C ARG A 7 27.49 -5.08 -1.49
N THR A 8 28.49 -5.45 -0.69
CA THR A 8 29.06 -6.79 -0.66
C THR A 8 28.37 -7.58 0.43
N ARG A 9 27.77 -8.72 0.06
CA ARG A 9 27.20 -9.65 1.04
C ARG A 9 28.36 -10.35 1.75
N GLY A 10 28.38 -10.28 3.07
CA GLY A 10 29.28 -11.05 3.92
C GLY A 10 28.49 -11.60 5.11
N ASP A 11 29.02 -12.60 5.78
CA ASP A 11 28.40 -13.12 6.99
C ASP A 11 28.23 -12.00 8.02
N HIS A 12 27.03 -11.92 8.58
CA HIS A 12 26.74 -10.96 9.62
C HIS A 12 27.24 -11.53 10.94
N SER A 13 28.18 -10.84 11.59
CA SER A 13 28.47 -11.11 13.00
C SER A 13 27.16 -11.00 13.79
N PRO A 14 26.85 -11.96 14.69
CA PRO A 14 25.63 -11.92 15.47
C PRO A 14 25.56 -10.61 16.26
N LEU A 15 24.47 -9.86 16.11
CA LEU A 15 24.25 -8.66 16.91
C LEU A 15 23.99 -9.09 18.35
N SER A 16 24.75 -8.59 19.31
CA SER A 16 24.51 -8.86 20.74
C SER A 16 23.93 -7.62 21.43
N ILE A 17 22.89 -7.83 22.25
CA ILE A 17 22.30 -6.82 23.13
C ILE A 17 22.46 -7.35 24.56
N ASN A 18 23.14 -6.60 25.43
CA ASN A 18 23.44 -7.00 26.82
C ASN A 18 24.09 -8.39 26.93
N GLY A 19 24.98 -8.74 25.99
CA GLY A 19 25.66 -10.03 25.97
C GLY A 19 24.84 -11.20 25.38
N SER A 20 23.55 -10.98 25.05
CA SER A 20 22.71 -11.99 24.38
C SER A 20 22.68 -11.75 22.87
N SER A 21 22.93 -12.81 22.09
CA SER A 21 22.78 -12.76 20.63
C SER A 21 21.33 -12.54 20.24
N VAL A 22 21.08 -11.60 19.33
CA VAL A 22 19.77 -11.30 18.77
C VAL A 22 19.41 -12.38 17.76
N GLU A 23 18.24 -12.98 17.94
CA GLU A 23 17.71 -13.99 17.04
C GLU A 23 17.50 -13.43 15.62
N ILE A 24 18.01 -14.15 14.62
CA ILE A 24 17.75 -13.87 13.21
C ILE A 24 16.56 -14.74 12.80
N VAL A 25 15.45 -14.09 12.50
CA VAL A 25 14.21 -14.74 12.07
C VAL A 25 13.94 -14.47 10.59
N ASP A 26 13.35 -15.44 9.91
CA ASP A 26 12.97 -15.32 8.49
C ASP A 26 11.80 -14.35 8.26
N SER A 27 10.97 -14.14 9.28
CA SER A 27 9.92 -13.13 9.26
C SER A 27 9.56 -12.64 10.66
N THR A 28 9.06 -11.42 10.74
CA THR A 28 8.53 -10.86 11.99
C THR A 28 7.28 -10.04 11.71
N LYS A 29 6.39 -9.92 12.71
CA LYS A 29 5.17 -9.12 12.59
C LYS A 29 5.37 -7.79 13.29
N PHE A 30 5.27 -6.70 12.55
CA PHE A 30 5.40 -5.34 13.06
C PHE A 30 4.16 -4.51 12.70
N LEU A 31 3.50 -3.94 13.71
CA LEU A 31 2.28 -3.12 13.55
C LEU A 31 1.19 -3.79 12.68
N GLY A 32 1.08 -5.13 12.76
CA GLY A 32 0.09 -5.89 12.00
C GLY A 32 0.51 -6.34 10.60
N VAL A 33 1.69 -5.93 10.12
CA VAL A 33 2.27 -6.32 8.82
C VAL A 33 3.35 -7.36 9.03
N HIS A 34 3.36 -8.41 8.19
CA HIS A 34 4.45 -9.38 8.18
C HIS A 34 5.61 -8.86 7.33
N LEU A 35 6.79 -8.76 7.93
CA LEU A 35 8.05 -8.38 7.29
C LEU A 35 8.87 -9.66 7.10
N GLU A 36 9.14 -10.02 5.85
CA GLU A 36 10.00 -11.17 5.49
C GLU A 36 11.46 -10.71 5.35
N LYS A 37 12.43 -11.60 5.55
CA LYS A 37 13.88 -11.29 5.51
C LYS A 37 14.33 -10.67 4.19
N ASP A 38 13.67 -11.05 3.10
CA ASP A 38 13.92 -10.57 1.74
C ASP A 38 13.00 -9.40 1.34
N LEU A 39 12.24 -8.87 2.30
CA LEU A 39 11.19 -7.87 2.10
C LEU A 39 10.19 -8.32 1.02
N GLY A 40 9.92 -9.62 0.95
CA GLY A 40 8.76 -10.20 0.30
C GLY A 40 7.48 -9.82 1.05
N TRP A 41 6.35 -9.97 0.36
CA TRP A 41 5.03 -9.60 0.88
C TRP A 41 4.00 -10.72 0.76
N SER A 42 4.44 -11.94 0.43
CA SER A 42 3.56 -13.07 0.17
C SER A 42 3.02 -13.63 1.49
N LEU A 43 3.81 -13.63 2.56
CA LEU A 43 3.33 -13.99 3.90
C LEU A 43 2.29 -12.99 4.39
N ASN A 44 2.55 -11.70 4.21
CA ASN A 44 1.60 -10.64 4.55
C ASN A 44 0.30 -10.78 3.76
N THR A 45 0.40 -10.99 2.44
CA THR A 45 -0.75 -11.17 1.55
C THR A 45 -1.58 -12.39 1.93
N SER A 46 -0.92 -13.52 2.23
CA SER A 46 -1.59 -14.75 2.67
C SER A 46 -2.32 -14.57 4.00
N SER A 47 -1.71 -13.87 4.95
CA SER A 47 -2.32 -13.51 6.24
C SER A 47 -3.55 -12.61 6.05
N LEU A 48 -3.46 -11.59 5.19
CA LEU A 48 -4.58 -10.71 4.84
C LEU A 48 -5.71 -11.49 4.13
N HIS A 49 -5.37 -12.38 3.21
CA HIS A 49 -6.34 -13.21 2.51
C HIS A 49 -7.16 -14.06 3.48
N LYS A 50 -6.51 -14.77 4.41
CA LYS A 50 -7.21 -15.59 5.42
C LYS A 50 -8.17 -14.75 6.27
N LYS A 51 -7.74 -13.58 6.74
CA LYS A 51 -8.59 -12.66 7.52
C LYS A 51 -9.77 -12.15 6.68
N ALA A 52 -9.54 -11.80 5.42
CA ALA A 52 -10.58 -11.32 4.53
C ALA A 52 -11.61 -12.41 4.19
N GLN A 53 -11.20 -13.67 4.04
CA GLN A 53 -12.13 -14.78 3.82
C GLN A 53 -13.10 -14.95 4.99
N GLN A 54 -12.61 -14.86 6.23
CA GLN A 54 -13.48 -14.88 7.42
C GLN A 54 -14.49 -13.73 7.40
N ARG A 55 -14.08 -12.52 6.99
CA ARG A 55 -14.97 -11.35 6.91
C ARG A 55 -15.96 -11.45 5.74
N LEU A 56 -15.55 -12.03 4.61
CA LEU A 56 -16.43 -12.32 3.48
C LEU A 56 -17.53 -13.31 3.86
N PHE A 57 -17.26 -14.28 4.73
CA PHE A 57 -18.31 -15.16 5.25
C PHE A 57 -19.43 -14.37 5.96
N PHE A 58 -19.08 -13.41 6.81
CA PHE A 58 -20.07 -12.53 7.45
C PHE A 58 -20.80 -11.65 6.43
N LEU A 59 -20.10 -11.09 5.43
CA LEU A 59 -20.73 -10.33 4.36
C LEU A 59 -21.78 -11.16 3.60
N ARG A 60 -21.49 -12.45 3.31
CA ARG A 60 -22.46 -13.38 2.71
C ARG A 60 -23.68 -13.61 3.59
N ARG A 61 -23.48 -13.74 4.91
CA ARG A 61 -24.60 -13.89 5.87
C ARG A 61 -25.49 -12.65 5.91
N LEU A 62 -24.89 -11.46 5.90
CA LEU A 62 -25.62 -10.19 5.86
C LEU A 62 -26.42 -10.04 4.57
N ARG A 63 -25.86 -10.46 3.42
CA ARG A 63 -26.60 -10.52 2.16
C ARG A 63 -27.77 -11.50 2.21
N LYS A 64 -27.58 -12.68 2.81
CA LYS A 64 -28.65 -13.68 3.02
C LYS A 64 -29.79 -13.13 3.90
N ALA A 65 -29.46 -12.28 4.86
CA ALA A 65 -30.43 -11.54 5.69
C ALA A 65 -31.12 -10.38 4.94
N ARG A 66 -30.91 -10.26 3.61
CA ARG A 66 -31.52 -9.25 2.74
C ARG A 66 -31.22 -7.80 3.11
N LEU A 67 -30.08 -7.54 3.75
CA LEU A 67 -29.64 -6.17 4.00
C LEU A 67 -29.39 -5.42 2.68
N PRO A 68 -29.76 -4.13 2.60
CA PRO A 68 -29.63 -3.35 1.39
C PRO A 68 -28.15 -3.08 1.05
N PRO A 69 -27.80 -2.92 -0.24
CA PRO A 69 -26.42 -2.73 -0.68
C PRO A 69 -25.63 -1.63 0.06
N PRO A 70 -26.18 -0.45 0.39
CA PRO A 70 -25.43 0.58 1.12
C PRO A 70 -24.90 0.14 2.49
N ILE A 71 -25.67 -0.69 3.22
CA ILE A 71 -25.25 -1.24 4.52
C ILE A 71 -24.14 -2.26 4.30
N LEU A 72 -24.26 -3.11 3.28
CA LEU A 72 -23.24 -4.11 2.93
C LEU A 72 -21.93 -3.44 2.46
N THR A 73 -22.01 -2.35 1.70
CA THR A 73 -20.85 -1.55 1.30
C THR A 73 -20.17 -0.92 2.51
N THR A 74 -20.95 -0.42 3.47
CA THR A 74 -20.42 0.14 4.73
C THR A 74 -19.70 -0.94 5.54
N PHE A 75 -20.30 -2.12 5.65
CA PHE A 75 -19.66 -3.28 6.28
C PHE A 75 -18.37 -3.67 5.57
N TYR A 76 -18.36 -3.74 4.24
CA TYR A 76 -17.16 -4.02 3.45
C TYR A 76 -16.05 -3.00 3.72
N ARG A 77 -16.36 -1.69 3.68
CA ARG A 77 -15.38 -0.63 3.94
C ARG A 77 -14.80 -0.72 5.34
N GLY A 78 -15.65 -0.91 6.34
CA GLY A 78 -15.24 -0.97 7.75
C GLY A 78 -14.49 -2.24 8.12
N THR A 79 -14.79 -3.37 7.48
CA THR A 79 -14.24 -4.67 7.88
C THR A 79 -13.30 -5.27 6.85
N ILE A 80 -13.58 -5.27 5.56
CA ILE A 80 -12.72 -5.94 4.57
C ILE A 80 -11.69 -4.94 4.03
N GLU A 81 -12.14 -3.80 3.51
CA GLU A 81 -11.24 -2.78 2.97
C GLU A 81 -10.27 -2.24 4.03
N SER A 82 -10.71 -2.09 5.27
CA SER A 82 -9.87 -1.57 6.37
C SER A 82 -8.61 -2.39 6.60
N ILE A 83 -8.67 -3.73 6.53
CA ILE A 83 -7.48 -4.57 6.65
C ILE A 83 -6.66 -4.63 5.37
N LEU A 84 -7.31 -4.58 4.20
CA LEU A 84 -6.60 -4.57 2.91
C LEU A 84 -5.83 -3.26 2.71
N SER A 85 -6.36 -2.15 3.21
CA SER A 85 -5.76 -0.82 3.10
C SER A 85 -4.78 -0.49 4.22
N GLY A 86 -4.68 -1.34 5.25
CA GLY A 86 -3.73 -1.20 6.36
C GLY A 86 -2.29 -1.20 5.89
N CYS A 87 -1.58 -0.08 6.10
CA CYS A 87 -0.20 0.13 5.64
C CYS A 87 0.03 -0.16 4.14
N ILE A 88 -1.02 -0.13 3.31
CA ILE A 88 -0.97 -0.57 1.89
C ILE A 88 0.08 0.18 1.07
N THR A 89 0.37 1.43 1.45
CA THR A 89 1.40 2.27 0.81
C THR A 89 2.82 1.72 0.98
N VAL A 90 3.05 0.88 1.99
CA VAL A 90 4.37 0.30 2.31
C VAL A 90 4.65 -0.93 1.46
N TRP A 91 3.65 -1.80 1.27
CA TRP A 91 3.87 -3.16 0.79
C TRP A 91 3.28 -3.44 -0.60
N PHE A 92 2.14 -2.85 -0.97
CA PHE A 92 1.41 -3.25 -2.18
C PHE A 92 2.18 -2.97 -3.47
N GLY A 93 2.88 -1.85 -3.55
CA GLY A 93 3.70 -1.50 -4.71
C GLY A 93 4.75 -2.57 -5.02
N SER A 94 5.26 -3.25 -4.00
CA SER A 94 6.29 -4.29 -4.10
C SER A 94 5.73 -5.72 -4.12
N CYS A 95 4.42 -5.93 -4.07
CA CYS A 95 3.82 -7.26 -4.17
C CYS A 95 4.04 -7.92 -5.54
N ALA A 96 4.18 -9.24 -5.52
CA ALA A 96 4.14 -10.06 -6.73
C ALA A 96 2.79 -9.93 -7.46
N ILE A 97 2.78 -10.20 -8.76
CA ILE A 97 1.55 -10.14 -9.58
C ILE A 97 0.50 -11.14 -9.06
N SER A 98 0.94 -12.33 -8.63
CA SER A 98 0.07 -13.34 -8.01
C SER A 98 -0.61 -12.81 -6.74
N ASP A 99 0.15 -12.15 -5.87
CA ASP A 99 -0.35 -11.55 -4.64
C ASP A 99 -1.39 -10.46 -4.92
N ARG A 100 -1.10 -9.57 -5.89
CA ARG A 100 -2.05 -8.54 -6.33
C ARG A 100 -3.35 -9.14 -6.86
N LYS A 101 -3.27 -10.20 -7.68
CA LYS A 101 -4.44 -10.93 -8.18
C LYS A 101 -5.25 -11.56 -7.03
N THR A 102 -4.58 -12.14 -6.04
CA THR A 102 -5.23 -12.70 -4.85
C THR A 102 -6.00 -11.64 -4.07
N LEU A 103 -5.42 -10.45 -3.88
CA LEU A 103 -6.10 -9.33 -3.21
C LEU A 103 -7.28 -8.80 -4.04
N GLN A 104 -7.12 -8.66 -5.36
CA GLN A 104 -8.20 -8.23 -6.25
C GLN A 104 -9.38 -9.21 -6.25
N ARG A 105 -9.13 -10.53 -6.14
CA ARG A 105 -10.21 -11.52 -6.03
C ARG A 105 -11.06 -11.32 -4.78
N ILE A 106 -10.49 -10.83 -3.68
CA ILE A 106 -11.25 -10.52 -2.45
C ILE A 106 -12.23 -9.39 -2.74
N VAL A 107 -11.76 -8.31 -3.38
CA VAL A 107 -12.60 -7.18 -3.80
C VAL A 107 -13.70 -7.65 -4.75
N GLY A 108 -13.35 -8.38 -5.81
CA GLY A 108 -14.33 -8.88 -6.77
C GLY A 108 -15.33 -9.87 -6.17
N THR A 109 -14.95 -10.62 -5.13
CA THR A 109 -15.90 -11.47 -4.38
C THR A 109 -16.89 -10.61 -3.61
N ALA A 110 -16.43 -9.54 -2.96
CA ALA A 110 -17.29 -8.60 -2.25
C ALA A 110 -18.24 -7.87 -3.22
N GLU A 111 -17.74 -7.38 -4.37
CA GLU A 111 -18.56 -6.76 -5.42
C GLU A 111 -19.72 -7.66 -5.84
N LYS A 112 -19.44 -8.93 -6.11
CA LYS A 112 -20.47 -9.92 -6.50
C LYS A 112 -21.51 -10.15 -5.40
N ILE A 113 -21.09 -10.18 -4.13
CA ILE A 113 -22.01 -10.39 -3.00
C ILE A 113 -22.92 -9.17 -2.81
N ILE A 114 -22.36 -7.96 -2.95
CA ILE A 114 -23.08 -6.71 -2.68
C ILE A 114 -23.95 -6.32 -3.88
N GLY A 115 -23.49 -6.60 -5.10
CA GLY A 115 -24.14 -6.19 -6.34
C GLY A 115 -23.84 -4.74 -6.74
N VAL A 116 -22.73 -4.17 -6.27
CA VAL A 116 -22.28 -2.82 -6.63
C VAL A 116 -20.80 -2.85 -7.00
N SER A 117 -20.38 -1.93 -7.86
CA SER A 117 -18.96 -1.75 -8.16
C SER A 117 -18.23 -1.20 -6.94
N LEU A 118 -17.06 -1.77 -6.66
CA LEU A 118 -16.16 -1.35 -5.60
C LEU A 118 -14.82 -0.92 -6.22
N PRO A 119 -14.11 0.03 -5.60
CA PRO A 119 -12.78 0.39 -6.07
C PRO A 119 -11.85 -0.82 -6.10
N SER A 120 -11.06 -0.95 -7.17
CA SER A 120 -10.06 -2.01 -7.26
C SER A 120 -9.02 -1.87 -6.15
N ILE A 121 -8.30 -2.96 -5.84
CA ILE A 121 -7.23 -2.89 -4.84
C ILE A 121 -6.13 -1.89 -5.27
N GLU A 122 -5.93 -1.73 -6.58
CA GLU A 122 -4.99 -0.77 -7.14
C GLU A 122 -5.49 0.67 -6.96
N GLU A 123 -6.77 0.95 -7.17
CA GLU A 123 -7.37 2.26 -6.89
C GLU A 123 -7.32 2.63 -5.41
N ILE A 124 -7.55 1.66 -4.51
CA ILE A 124 -7.39 1.86 -3.07
C ILE A 124 -5.93 2.22 -2.78
N TYR A 125 -4.97 1.48 -3.32
CA TYR A 125 -3.55 1.77 -3.15
C TYR A 125 -3.17 3.16 -3.67
N THR A 126 -3.54 3.52 -4.90
CA THR A 126 -3.19 4.82 -5.50
C THR A 126 -3.80 5.98 -4.72
N THR A 127 -5.06 5.85 -4.32
CA THR A 127 -5.77 6.85 -3.49
C THR A 127 -5.05 7.05 -2.15
N ARG A 128 -4.65 5.97 -1.47
CA ARG A 128 -3.94 6.05 -0.18
C ARG A 128 -2.53 6.64 -0.36
N CYS A 129 -1.83 6.30 -1.43
CA CYS A 129 -0.53 6.86 -1.77
C CYS A 129 -0.61 8.37 -2.01
N ILE A 130 -1.55 8.81 -2.85
CA ILE A 130 -1.77 10.24 -3.15
C ILE A 130 -2.09 10.97 -1.85
N ARG A 131 -3.05 10.49 -1.06
CA ARG A 131 -3.45 11.15 0.19
C ARG A 131 -2.30 11.29 1.18
N LYS A 132 -1.49 10.23 1.37
CA LYS A 132 -0.32 10.30 2.26
C LYS A 132 0.73 11.26 1.72
N ALA A 133 1.00 11.23 0.42
CA ALA A 133 1.95 12.13 -0.22
C ALA A 133 1.52 13.60 -0.11
N THR A 134 0.25 13.90 -0.37
CA THR A 134 -0.31 15.25 -0.21
C THR A 134 -0.18 15.74 1.24
N SER A 135 -0.39 14.88 2.23
CA SER A 135 -0.18 15.22 3.64
C SER A 135 1.30 15.54 3.95
N ILE A 136 2.25 14.80 3.38
CA ILE A 136 3.70 15.09 3.54
C ILE A 136 4.09 16.40 2.84
N VAL A 137 3.53 16.67 1.66
CA VAL A 137 3.79 17.92 0.93
C VAL A 137 3.22 19.12 1.67
N ALA A 138 2.05 18.99 2.28
CA ALA A 138 1.43 20.08 3.04
C ALA A 138 2.20 20.44 4.32
N ASP A 139 2.84 19.46 4.96
CA ASP A 139 3.60 19.65 6.20
C ASP A 139 5.09 19.87 5.90
N ARG A 140 5.54 21.13 6.04
CA ARG A 140 6.95 21.51 5.84
C ARG A 140 7.89 20.96 6.92
N THR A 141 7.37 20.61 8.09
CA THR A 141 8.16 20.05 9.20
C THR A 141 8.35 18.54 9.08
N HIS A 142 7.59 17.89 8.20
CA HIS A 142 7.69 16.46 7.99
C HIS A 142 9.10 16.10 7.47
N PRO A 143 9.77 15.09 8.05
CA PRO A 143 11.16 14.75 7.72
C PRO A 143 11.37 14.38 6.24
N SER A 144 10.32 13.86 5.60
CA SER A 144 10.33 13.50 4.18
C SER A 144 9.81 14.59 3.23
N HIS A 145 9.48 15.80 3.71
CA HIS A 145 8.96 16.89 2.88
C HIS A 145 9.88 17.21 1.69
N THR A 146 11.19 17.26 1.96
CA THR A 146 12.24 17.57 0.97
C THR A 146 12.31 16.58 -0.20
N LEU A 147 11.82 15.34 -0.01
CA LEU A 147 11.74 14.35 -1.09
C LEU A 147 10.72 14.74 -2.17
N PHE A 148 9.76 15.60 -1.85
CA PHE A 148 8.73 16.08 -2.77
C PHE A 148 9.04 17.49 -3.28
N THR A 149 10.15 17.63 -3.99
CA THR A 149 10.56 18.91 -4.59
C THR A 149 9.91 19.10 -5.97
N LEU A 150 9.23 20.22 -6.21
CA LEU A 150 8.74 20.59 -7.55
C LEU A 150 9.88 21.02 -8.47
N LEU A 151 9.75 20.72 -9.76
CA LEU A 151 10.61 21.29 -10.81
C LEU A 151 10.27 22.76 -11.05
N PRO A 152 11.15 23.57 -11.67
CA PRO A 152 10.92 25.01 -11.89
C PRO A 152 9.59 25.35 -12.58
N SER A 153 9.06 24.44 -13.40
CA SER A 153 7.76 24.63 -14.04
C SER A 153 6.56 24.56 -13.09
N GLY A 154 6.74 24.09 -11.84
CA GLY A 154 5.68 23.87 -10.86
C GLY A 154 4.73 22.70 -11.17
N LYS A 155 4.89 22.03 -12.32
CA LYS A 155 3.94 21.02 -12.81
C LYS A 155 4.27 19.59 -12.38
N ARG A 156 5.55 19.28 -12.15
CA ARG A 156 6.04 17.92 -11.89
C ARG A 156 6.96 17.91 -10.70
N TYR A 157 6.94 16.82 -9.95
CA TYR A 157 7.88 16.58 -8.87
C TYR A 157 9.17 15.95 -9.41
N ARG A 158 10.29 16.28 -8.79
CA ARG A 158 11.60 15.70 -9.07
C ARG A 158 11.55 14.19 -8.79
N SER A 159 11.91 13.39 -9.79
CA SER A 159 11.92 11.93 -9.64
C SER A 159 13.05 11.47 -8.71
N ILE A 160 12.77 10.44 -7.92
CA ILE A 160 13.80 9.73 -7.17
C ILE A 160 14.46 8.71 -8.10
N ARG A 161 15.79 8.80 -8.24
CA ARG A 161 16.56 7.82 -9.00
C ARG A 161 16.51 6.47 -8.29
N ALA A 162 15.84 5.50 -8.90
CA ALA A 162 15.78 4.12 -8.41
C ALA A 162 16.61 3.21 -9.31
N ARG A 163 17.54 2.45 -8.71
CA ARG A 163 18.37 1.46 -9.44
C ARG A 163 17.82 0.04 -9.40
N THR A 164 16.80 -0.21 -8.60
CA THR A 164 16.17 -1.53 -8.43
C THR A 164 14.66 -1.40 -8.59
N SER A 165 14.01 -2.46 -9.07
CA SER A 165 12.55 -2.56 -9.11
C SER A 165 11.94 -2.37 -7.72
N ARG A 166 12.59 -2.94 -6.69
CA ARG A 166 12.19 -2.80 -5.28
C ARG A 166 12.09 -1.34 -4.86
N LEU A 167 13.13 -0.53 -5.06
CA LEU A 167 13.09 0.90 -4.72
C LEU A 167 12.10 1.64 -5.62
N CYS A 168 12.07 1.34 -6.91
CA CYS A 168 11.14 1.93 -7.88
C CYS A 168 9.66 1.74 -7.49
N ASN A 169 9.37 0.64 -6.79
CA ASN A 169 8.04 0.22 -6.37
C ASN A 169 7.69 0.59 -4.92
N SER A 170 8.62 1.17 -4.18
CA SER A 170 8.35 1.64 -2.81
C SER A 170 7.51 2.92 -2.82
N PHE A 171 7.04 3.31 -1.64
CA PHE A 171 6.13 4.44 -1.45
C PHE A 171 6.59 5.73 -2.14
N PHE A 172 7.79 6.25 -1.84
CA PHE A 172 8.19 7.59 -2.28
C PHE A 172 8.27 7.73 -3.81
N PRO A 173 8.96 6.84 -4.55
CA PRO A 173 9.00 6.96 -6.01
C PRO A 173 7.63 6.79 -6.66
N GLN A 174 6.76 5.91 -6.12
CA GLN A 174 5.40 5.73 -6.61
C GLN A 174 4.53 6.97 -6.32
N ALA A 175 4.57 7.49 -5.10
CA ALA A 175 3.85 8.70 -4.70
C ALA A 175 4.20 9.91 -5.57
N ILE A 176 5.49 10.15 -5.82
CA ILE A 176 5.97 11.23 -6.68
C ILE A 176 5.44 11.12 -8.11
N ARG A 177 5.43 9.90 -8.67
CA ARG A 177 4.86 9.64 -10.01
C ARG A 177 3.36 9.88 -10.04
N LEU A 178 2.64 9.41 -9.03
CA LEU A 178 1.19 9.58 -8.92
C LEU A 178 0.80 11.05 -8.81
N LEU A 179 1.49 11.83 -7.95
CA LEU A 179 1.25 13.27 -7.83
C LEU A 179 1.59 14.03 -9.13
N SER A 180 2.69 13.66 -9.80
CA SER A 180 3.08 14.30 -11.06
C SER A 180 2.07 14.01 -12.18
N LYS A 181 1.46 12.81 -12.19
CA LYS A 181 0.36 12.46 -13.12
C LYS A 181 -0.92 13.23 -12.81
N LYS A 182 -1.27 13.40 -11.52
CA LYS A 182 -2.46 14.17 -11.13
C LYS A 182 -2.39 15.64 -11.58
N GLY A 183 -1.21 16.28 -11.47
CA GLY A 183 -1.01 17.66 -11.96
C GLY A 183 -1.11 17.84 -13.49
N LEU A 184 -1.06 16.74 -14.26
CA LEU A 184 -1.33 16.75 -15.70
C LEU A 184 -2.84 16.69 -16.01
N THR A 185 -3.63 15.96 -15.20
CA THR A 185 -5.06 15.76 -15.45
C THR A 185 -5.92 16.97 -15.07
N ASP A 186 -5.53 17.74 -14.05
CA ASP A 186 -6.29 18.93 -13.61
C ASP A 186 -6.28 20.08 -14.65
N LYS A 187 -5.45 20.00 -15.71
CA LYS A 187 -5.38 21.02 -16.77
C LYS A 187 -6.32 20.80 -17.94
N HIS A 188 -6.86 19.59 -18.10
CA HIS A 188 -7.86 19.31 -19.14
C HIS A 188 -9.29 19.69 -18.73
N ALA A 189 -9.49 20.18 -17.50
CA ALA A 189 -10.78 20.71 -17.03
C ALA A 189 -10.94 22.23 -17.21
N HIS A 190 -9.88 22.97 -17.54
CA HIS A 190 -9.91 24.45 -17.60
C HIS A 190 -9.33 25.01 -18.90
N THR A 191 -9.71 24.42 -20.04
CA THR A 191 -9.46 25.05 -21.35
C THR A 191 -10.77 25.18 -22.12
N HIS A 192 -11.72 25.93 -21.56
CA HIS A 192 -12.77 26.63 -22.29
C HIS A 192 -13.25 27.77 -21.39
N ILE A 193 -13.49 28.95 -22.00
CA ILE A 193 -13.83 30.25 -21.38
C ILE A 193 -12.54 31.01 -20.96
N HIS A 194 -12.10 32.11 -21.58
CA HIS A 194 -12.63 33.05 -22.57
C HIS A 194 -11.55 33.38 -23.60
#